data_AF-A0A060BVH3-F1
#
_entry.id   AF-A0A060BVH3-F1
#
_cell.length_a   1.000
_cell.length_b   1.000
_cell.length_c   1.000
_cell.angle_alpha   90.00
_cell.angle_beta   90.00
_cell.angle_gamma   90.00
#
_symmetry.space_group_name_H-M   'P 1'
#
loop_
_entity.id
_entity.type
_entity.pdbx_description
1 polymer ?
#
loop_
_entity_poly.entity_id
_entity_poly.type
_entity_poly.pdbx_seq_one_letter_code
_entity_poly.pdbx_strand_id
1 'polypeptide(L)'
;MINKEPAHALLERICSPGAADAALAELQAHWDGLLSTYTVASTDPKLDRMVNTWNQYQCMVTFNMSRSASYFETGIGRGMGFRDSNQDLLGFVHLVPERARERILDIAATQMADGSAYHQYQPLTKRGNNEVGSGFNDDPMWLVA
;
A
#
# COMPACT_ATOMS: atom_id res chain seq x y z
N MET A 1 -32.80 -14.94 7.23
CA MET A 1 -32.62 -14.72 5.78
C MET A 1 -31.37 -13.90 5.55
N ILE A 2 -30.55 -14.21 4.55
CA ILE A 2 -29.38 -13.38 4.16
C ILE A 2 -29.91 -12.18 3.36
N ASN A 3 -29.47 -10.96 3.67
CA ASN A 3 -29.80 -9.79 2.86
C ASN A 3 -29.09 -9.88 1.50
N LYS A 4 -29.86 -9.95 0.41
CA LYS A 4 -29.35 -10.04 -0.96
C LYS A 4 -29.29 -8.70 -1.69
N GLU A 5 -29.84 -7.64 -1.12
CA GLU A 5 -29.89 -6.30 -1.75
C GLU A 5 -28.50 -5.81 -2.21
N PRO A 6 -27.40 -5.94 -1.44
CA PRO A 6 -26.09 -5.48 -1.91
C PRO A 6 -25.57 -6.25 -3.13
N ALA A 7 -25.89 -7.54 -3.22
CA ALA A 7 -25.49 -8.37 -4.35
C ALA A 7 -26.27 -7.97 -5.62
N HIS A 8 -27.58 -7.74 -5.50
CA HIS A 8 -28.39 -7.30 -6.63
C HIS A 8 -27.96 -5.91 -7.12
N ALA A 9 -27.69 -4.97 -6.21
CA ALA A 9 -27.20 -3.64 -6.56
C ALA A 9 -25.83 -3.68 -7.28
N LEU A 10 -24.93 -4.58 -6.85
CA LEU A 10 -23.66 -4.78 -7.55
C LEU A 10 -23.87 -5.31 -8.97
N LEU A 11 -24.74 -6.32 -9.14
CA LEU A 11 -25.05 -6.92 -10.44
C LEU A 11 -25.66 -5.90 -11.40
N GLU A 12 -26.62 -5.09 -10.94
CA GLU A 12 -27.21 -4.03 -11.75
C GLU A 12 -26.15 -3.04 -12.26
N ARG A 13 -25.18 -2.67 -11.41
CA ARG A 13 -24.09 -1.77 -11.79
C ARG A 13 -23.16 -2.38 -12.84
N ILE A 14 -22.76 -3.66 -12.69
CA ILE A 14 -21.73 -4.27 -13.54
C ILE A 14 -22.26 -5.00 -14.77
N CYS A 15 -23.54 -5.37 -14.80
CA CYS A 15 -24.14 -6.13 -15.89
C CYS A 15 -24.87 -5.27 -16.93
N SER A 16 -24.90 -3.95 -16.77
CA SER A 16 -25.48 -3.07 -17.79
C SER A 16 -24.55 -2.99 -19.03
N PRO A 17 -25.12 -2.91 -20.26
CA PRO A 17 -24.31 -2.81 -21.47
C PRO A 17 -23.33 -1.63 -21.42
N GLY A 18 -22.05 -1.88 -21.66
CA GLY A 18 -20.98 -0.87 -21.62
C GLY A 18 -20.44 -0.53 -20.22
N ALA A 19 -21.00 -1.07 -19.13
CA ALA A 19 -20.50 -0.80 -17.78
C ALA A 19 -19.08 -1.29 -17.55
N ALA A 20 -18.71 -2.44 -18.13
CA ALA A 20 -17.36 -2.98 -18.03
C ALA A 20 -16.32 -2.07 -18.72
N ASP A 21 -16.65 -1.55 -19.91
CA ASP A 21 -15.76 -0.65 -20.65
C ASP A 21 -15.60 0.69 -19.93
N ALA A 22 -16.70 1.23 -19.38
CA ALA A 22 -16.66 2.45 -18.57
C ALA A 22 -15.78 2.26 -17.32
N ALA A 23 -15.95 1.15 -16.59
CA ALA A 23 -15.16 0.84 -15.41
C ALA A 23 -13.66 0.64 -15.74
N LEU A 24 -13.35 0.04 -16.90
CA LEU A 24 -11.97 -0.09 -17.37
C LEU A 24 -11.36 1.28 -17.71
N ALA A 25 -12.10 2.16 -18.37
CA ALA A 25 -11.65 3.51 -18.68
C ALA A 25 -11.42 4.34 -17.41
N GLU A 26 -12.31 4.22 -16.41
CA GLU A 26 -12.12 4.85 -15.10
C GLU A 26 -10.87 4.33 -14.38
N LEU A 27 -10.61 3.02 -14.44
CA LEU A 27 -9.42 2.42 -13.86
C LEU A 27 -8.14 2.90 -14.57
N GLN A 28 -8.16 3.02 -15.90
CA GLN A 28 -7.05 3.56 -16.67
C GLN A 28 -6.78 5.02 -16.28
N ALA A 29 -7.81 5.86 -16.28
CA ALA A 29 -7.71 7.26 -15.89
C ALA A 29 -7.19 7.43 -14.45
N HIS A 30 -7.58 6.54 -13.53
CA HIS A 30 -7.06 6.52 -12.18
C HIS A 30 -5.55 6.32 -12.14
N TRP A 31 -5.03 5.30 -12.85
CA TRP A 31 -3.60 5.03 -12.89
C TRP A 31 -2.82 6.08 -13.66
N ASP A 32 -3.36 6.60 -14.76
CA ASP A 32 -2.73 7.69 -15.52
C ASP A 32 -2.58 8.95 -14.66
N GLY A 33 -3.63 9.30 -13.90
CA GLY A 33 -3.59 10.41 -12.97
C GLY A 33 -2.60 10.16 -11.83
N LEU A 34 -2.63 8.97 -11.23
CA LEU A 34 -1.78 8.62 -10.09
C LEU A 34 -0.29 8.63 -10.43
N LEU A 35 0.10 8.08 -11.59
CA LEU A 35 1.51 7.93 -12.01
C LEU A 35 2.07 9.19 -12.69
N SER A 36 1.33 10.30 -12.70
CA SER A 36 1.73 11.53 -13.39
C SER A 36 2.70 12.42 -12.59
N THR A 37 2.89 12.16 -11.29
CA THR A 37 3.64 13.06 -10.40
C THR A 37 5.13 13.18 -10.73
N TYR A 38 5.76 12.10 -11.18
CA TYR A 38 7.17 12.10 -11.56
C TYR A 38 7.36 11.30 -12.86
N THR A 39 7.94 11.95 -13.86
CA THR A 39 8.29 11.31 -15.14
C THR A 39 9.64 11.81 -15.65
N VAL A 40 10.31 10.98 -16.42
CA VAL A 40 11.56 11.29 -17.12
C VAL A 40 11.39 11.00 -18.60
N ALA A 41 12.00 11.84 -19.43
CA ALA A 41 12.19 11.56 -20.85
C ALA A 41 13.70 11.58 -21.12
N SER A 42 14.24 10.44 -21.55
CA SER A 42 15.68 10.27 -21.76
C SER A 42 15.98 9.60 -23.09
N THR A 43 17.27 9.37 -23.36
CA THR A 43 17.70 8.57 -24.50
C THR A 43 17.61 7.06 -24.22
N ASP A 44 17.33 6.64 -22.98
CA ASP A 44 17.20 5.24 -22.60
C ASP A 44 15.72 4.87 -22.32
N PRO A 45 15.04 4.18 -23.25
CA PRO A 45 13.65 3.78 -23.06
C PRO A 45 13.44 2.70 -21.99
N LYS A 46 14.51 2.09 -21.46
CA LYS A 46 14.42 1.20 -20.28
C LYS A 46 14.40 2.00 -18.99
N LEU A 47 15.14 3.09 -18.91
CA LEU A 47 15.06 4.03 -17.79
C LEU A 47 13.67 4.64 -17.73
N ASP A 48 13.19 5.17 -18.85
CA ASP A 48 11.90 5.86 -18.93
C ASP A 48 10.75 4.96 -18.49
N ARG A 49 10.67 3.70 -18.98
CA ARG A 49 9.59 2.78 -18.58
C ARG A 49 9.64 2.38 -17.10
N MET A 50 10.84 2.29 -16.52
CA MET A 50 10.99 1.91 -15.11
C MET A 50 10.58 3.06 -14.20
N VAL A 51 11.08 4.26 -14.48
CA VAL A 51 10.78 5.46 -13.71
C VAL A 51 9.32 5.84 -13.86
N ASN A 52 8.79 5.88 -15.08
CA ASN A 52 7.47 6.45 -15.36
C ASN A 52 6.32 5.48 -15.08
N THR A 53 6.58 4.16 -15.02
CA THR A 53 5.51 3.17 -14.91
C THR A 53 5.83 2.10 -13.88
N TRP A 54 6.79 1.21 -14.17
CA TRP A 54 6.88 -0.07 -13.44
C TRP A 54 7.31 0.07 -11.99
N ASN A 55 8.28 0.93 -11.70
CA ASN A 55 8.76 1.12 -10.33
C ASN A 55 7.69 1.79 -9.46
N GLN A 56 7.06 2.86 -9.96
CA GLN A 56 6.00 3.57 -9.24
C GLN A 56 4.76 2.68 -9.03
N TYR A 57 4.36 1.92 -10.04
CA TYR A 57 3.29 0.92 -9.92
C TYR A 57 3.62 -0.10 -8.82
N GLN A 58 4.84 -0.62 -8.79
CA GLN A 58 5.27 -1.58 -7.77
C GLN A 58 5.27 -0.98 -6.36
N CYS A 59 5.70 0.27 -6.18
CA CYS A 59 5.62 0.97 -4.89
C CYS A 59 4.18 1.13 -4.38
N MET A 60 3.21 1.37 -5.29
CA MET A 60 1.80 1.37 -4.91
C MET A 60 1.29 -0.02 -4.54
N VAL A 61 1.77 -1.08 -5.22
CA VAL A 61 1.42 -2.46 -4.88
C VAL A 61 1.95 -2.84 -3.50
N THR A 62 3.18 -2.47 -3.12
CA THR A 62 3.70 -2.74 -1.77
C THR A 62 2.91 -1.99 -0.71
N PHE A 63 2.50 -0.75 -0.96
CA PHE A 63 1.59 -0.02 -0.06
C PHE A 63 0.25 -0.75 0.15
N ASN A 64 -0.39 -1.20 -0.95
CA ASN A 64 -1.70 -1.85 -0.92
C ASN A 64 -1.65 -3.26 -0.31
N MET A 65 -0.62 -4.03 -0.65
CA MET A 65 -0.51 -5.46 -0.30
C MET A 65 0.37 -5.72 0.93
N SER A 66 1.17 -4.74 1.36
CA SER A 66 2.18 -4.91 2.40
C SER A 66 3.11 -6.08 2.08
N ARG A 67 3.14 -7.13 2.92
CA ARG A 67 3.82 -8.41 2.66
C ARG A 67 2.84 -9.59 2.75
N SER A 68 1.57 -9.35 2.44
CA SER A 68 0.48 -10.32 2.69
C SER A 68 0.50 -11.51 1.73
N ALA A 69 0.37 -11.26 0.43
CA ALA A 69 0.16 -12.31 -0.56
C ALA A 69 1.00 -12.08 -1.83
N SER A 70 1.68 -13.13 -2.27
CA SER A 70 2.36 -13.23 -3.56
C SER A 70 2.42 -14.70 -3.99
N TYR A 71 3.12 -15.03 -5.07
CA TYR A 71 3.38 -16.44 -5.41
C TYR A 71 4.34 -17.13 -4.43
N PHE A 72 4.94 -16.38 -3.50
CA PHE A 72 5.85 -16.87 -2.47
C PHE A 72 5.32 -16.63 -1.05
N GLU A 73 4.65 -15.49 -0.82
CA GLU A 73 3.98 -15.17 0.44
C GLU A 73 2.54 -15.69 0.42
N THR A 74 2.19 -16.57 1.36
CA THR A 74 0.99 -17.41 1.25
C THR A 74 -0.33 -16.74 1.63
N GLY A 75 -0.32 -15.50 2.13
CA GLY A 75 -1.53 -14.84 2.64
C GLY A 75 -1.94 -15.25 4.06
N ILE A 76 -1.22 -16.18 4.71
CA ILE A 76 -1.52 -16.62 6.08
C ILE A 76 -1.00 -15.60 7.10
N GLY A 77 0.22 -15.09 6.89
CA GLY A 77 0.79 -13.99 7.67
C GLY A 77 0.09 -12.67 7.35
N ARG A 78 -0.24 -11.88 8.39
CA ARG A 78 -1.00 -10.62 8.25
C ARG A 78 -0.21 -9.37 8.60
N GLY A 79 1.00 -9.54 9.13
CA GLY A 79 1.84 -8.43 9.57
C GLY A 79 2.82 -7.98 8.49
N MET A 80 3.38 -6.80 8.68
CA MET A 80 4.53 -6.27 7.95
C MET A 80 5.51 -5.64 8.94
N GLY A 81 6.80 -5.55 8.61
CA GLY A 81 7.76 -4.92 9.51
C GLY A 81 7.43 -3.45 9.79
N PHE A 82 7.75 -2.99 11.00
CA PHE A 82 7.73 -1.55 11.31
C PHE A 82 8.70 -0.81 10.38
N ARG A 83 9.93 -1.32 10.22
CA ARG A 83 10.88 -0.82 9.21
C ARG A 83 10.31 -0.82 7.79
N ASP A 84 9.57 -1.86 7.40
CA ASP A 84 9.07 -1.99 6.03
C ASP A 84 8.01 -0.94 5.74
N SER A 85 7.19 -0.61 6.75
CA SER A 85 6.17 0.43 6.63
C SER A 85 6.77 1.81 6.34
N ASN A 86 7.90 2.13 6.98
CA ASN A 86 8.62 3.39 6.76
C ASN A 86 9.39 3.39 5.44
N GLN A 87 10.08 2.31 5.11
CA GLN A 87 10.83 2.22 3.85
C GLN A 87 9.92 2.23 2.61
N ASP A 88 8.79 1.52 2.65
CA ASP A 88 7.82 1.55 1.56
C ASP A 88 7.31 3.00 1.33
N LEU A 89 7.13 3.78 2.41
CA LEU A 89 6.65 5.16 2.35
C LEU A 89 7.53 6.06 1.49
N LEU A 90 8.86 5.89 1.57
CA LEU A 90 9.80 6.65 0.74
C LEU A 90 9.54 6.49 -0.76
N GLY A 91 8.99 5.33 -1.17
CA GLY A 91 8.70 5.01 -2.56
C GLY A 91 7.32 5.45 -3.05
N PHE A 92 6.37 5.77 -2.17
CA PHE A 92 4.99 6.13 -2.58
C PHE A 92 4.49 7.47 -2.04
N VAL A 93 5.22 8.15 -1.16
CA VAL A 93 4.78 9.41 -0.53
C VAL A 93 4.44 10.50 -1.56
N HIS A 94 5.15 10.53 -2.69
CA HIS A 94 4.88 11.45 -3.79
C HIS A 94 3.62 11.10 -4.59
N LEU A 95 3.10 9.87 -4.48
CA LEU A 95 1.90 9.41 -5.18
C LEU A 95 0.63 9.63 -4.34
N VAL A 96 0.69 9.34 -3.04
CA VAL A 96 -0.47 9.39 -2.13
C VAL A 96 -0.12 10.03 -0.77
N PRO A 97 0.26 11.31 -0.72
CA PRO A 97 0.80 11.96 0.49
C PRO A 97 -0.15 11.91 1.70
N GLU A 98 -1.46 12.04 1.49
CA GLU A 98 -2.44 11.94 2.58
C GLU A 98 -2.50 10.55 3.22
N ARG A 99 -2.36 9.49 2.40
CA ARG A 99 -2.30 8.11 2.90
C ARG A 99 -0.97 7.80 3.55
N ALA A 100 0.12 8.39 3.05
CA ALA A 100 1.43 8.30 3.70
C ALA A 100 1.39 8.94 5.09
N ARG A 101 0.77 10.12 5.23
CA ARG A 101 0.55 10.77 6.52
C ARG A 101 -0.26 9.90 7.47
N GLU A 102 -1.37 9.32 7.01
CA GLU A 102 -2.15 8.39 7.84
C GLU A 102 -1.31 7.20 8.30
N ARG A 103 -0.53 6.60 7.39
CA ARG A 103 0.33 5.45 7.73
C ARG A 103 1.36 5.78 8.80
N ILE A 104 2.02 6.95 8.73
CA ILE A 104 2.98 7.41 9.75
C ILE A 104 2.29 7.48 11.11
N LEU A 105 1.11 8.10 11.17
CA LEU A 105 0.37 8.24 12.42
C LEU A 105 -0.04 6.88 12.99
N ASP A 106 -0.50 5.96 12.13
CA ASP A 106 -0.93 4.63 12.53
C ASP A 106 0.22 3.80 13.12
N ILE A 107 1.40 3.80 12.48
CA ILE A 107 2.54 3.02 12.98
C ILE A 107 3.18 3.67 14.21
N ALA A 108 3.30 5.00 14.23
CA ALA A 108 3.84 5.75 15.38
C ALA A 108 2.98 5.56 16.63
N ALA A 109 1.66 5.44 16.48
CA ALA A 109 0.75 5.15 17.59
C ALA A 109 0.98 3.79 18.26
N THR A 110 1.81 2.91 17.66
CA THR A 110 2.20 1.62 18.25
C THR A 110 3.56 1.65 18.94
N GLN A 111 4.32 2.76 18.82
CA GLN A 111 5.62 2.91 19.48
C GLN A 111 5.45 2.96 21.01
N MET A 112 6.37 2.34 21.74
CA MET A 112 6.38 2.32 23.20
C MET A 112 6.96 3.63 23.75
N ALA A 113 6.62 3.96 25.00
CA ALA A 113 7.04 5.21 25.63
C ALA A 113 8.56 5.32 25.87
N ASP A 114 9.28 4.19 25.89
CA ASP A 114 10.74 4.16 25.98
C ASP A 114 11.44 4.36 24.62
N GLY A 115 10.67 4.58 23.56
CA GLY A 115 11.15 4.77 22.19
C GLY A 115 11.29 3.47 21.39
N SER A 116 11.17 2.30 22.04
CA SER A 116 11.18 1.03 21.32
C SER A 116 9.93 0.85 20.45
N ALA A 117 10.06 0.10 19.36
CA ALA A 117 8.96 -0.18 18.43
C ALA A 117 8.65 -1.68 18.41
N TYR A 118 7.40 -2.04 18.12
CA TYR A 118 7.10 -3.41 17.74
C TYR A 118 7.84 -3.75 16.45
N HIS A 119 8.41 -4.94 16.38
CA HIS A 119 9.12 -5.36 15.18
C HIS A 119 8.16 -5.53 13.97
N GLN A 120 6.94 -5.96 14.25
CA GLN A 120 5.90 -6.17 13.25
C GLN A 120 4.64 -5.36 13.56
N TYR A 121 4.14 -4.64 12.55
CA TYR A 121 2.89 -3.91 12.52
C TYR A 121 1.80 -4.69 11.79
N GLN A 122 0.55 -4.57 12.22
CA GLN A 122 -0.62 -5.23 11.64
C GLN A 122 -1.52 -4.17 10.97
N PRO A 123 -1.43 -3.96 9.64
CA PRO A 123 -2.14 -2.88 8.95
C PRO A 123 -3.67 -2.93 9.10
N LEU A 124 -4.24 -4.13 9.20
CA LEU A 124 -5.70 -4.31 9.30
C LEU A 124 -6.26 -3.96 10.69
N THR A 125 -5.46 -4.07 11.75
CA THR A 125 -5.90 -3.78 13.13
C THR A 125 -5.29 -2.50 13.68
N LYS A 126 -4.32 -1.90 12.98
CA LYS A 126 -3.55 -0.74 13.42
C LYS A 126 -2.91 -0.96 14.79
N ARG A 127 -2.24 -2.11 14.97
CA ARG A 127 -1.58 -2.54 16.22
C ARG A 127 -0.22 -3.17 15.94
N GLY A 128 0.66 -3.17 16.95
CA GLY A 128 1.87 -3.97 16.95
C GLY A 128 1.58 -5.45 17.23
N ASN A 129 2.46 -6.34 16.78
CA ASN A 129 2.36 -7.77 17.05
C ASN A 129 2.95 -8.12 18.42
N ASN A 130 2.10 -8.46 19.38
CA ASN A 130 2.50 -8.82 20.75
C ASN A 130 3.32 -10.12 20.84
N GLU A 131 3.16 -11.07 19.92
CA GLU A 131 3.88 -12.34 19.94
C GLU A 131 5.33 -12.17 19.48
N VAL A 132 5.56 -11.28 18.50
CA VAL A 132 6.91 -10.94 18.03
C VAL A 132 7.58 -9.95 18.97
N GLY A 133 6.82 -8.98 19.50
CA GLY A 133 7.31 -7.99 20.46
C GLY A 133 8.28 -6.97 19.84
N SER A 134 9.24 -6.52 20.66
CA SER A 134 10.27 -5.53 20.32
C SER A 134 11.68 -6.14 20.39
N GLY A 135 12.74 -5.33 20.49
CA GLY A 135 14.13 -5.78 20.64
C GLY A 135 14.99 -5.69 19.37
N PHE A 136 14.42 -5.17 18.28
CA PHE A 136 15.11 -4.91 17.02
C PHE A 136 15.49 -3.43 16.96
N ASN A 137 16.71 -3.11 17.37
CA ASN A 137 17.11 -1.74 17.71
C ASN A 137 17.24 -0.79 16.52
N ASP A 138 17.12 -1.28 15.27
CA ASP A 138 17.01 -0.43 14.10
C ASP A 138 15.60 0.14 13.89
N ASP A 139 14.55 -0.58 14.34
CA ASP A 139 13.15 -0.21 14.06
C ASP A 139 12.78 1.22 14.51
N PRO A 140 13.15 1.71 15.70
CA PRO A 140 12.80 3.08 16.11
C PRO A 140 13.34 4.17 15.19
N MET A 141 14.52 3.96 14.60
CA MET A 141 15.16 4.97 13.75
C MET A 141 14.48 5.10 12.39
N TRP A 142 13.81 4.05 11.93
CA TRP A 142 13.07 4.09 10.67
C TRP A 142 11.88 5.05 10.70
N LEU A 143 11.34 5.44 11.86
CA LEU A 143 10.23 6.40 11.93
C LEU A 143 10.64 7.83 11.58
N VAL A 144 11.94 8.15 11.68
CA VAL A 144 12.48 9.50 11.48
C VAL A 144 13.18 9.65 10.13
N ALA A 145 13.61 8.52 9.53
CA ALA A 145 14.45 8.45 8.35
C ALA A 145 13.73 8.83 7.04
#